data_AF-O54166-F1
#
_entry.id   AF-O54166-F1
#
_cell.length_a   1.000
_cell.length_b   1.000
_cell.length_c   1.000
_cell.angle_alpha   90.00
_cell.angle_beta   90.00
_cell.angle_gamma   90.00
#
_symmetry.space_group_name_H-M   'P 1'
#
loop_
_entity.id
_entity.type
_entity.pdbx_description
1 polymer ?
#
loop_
_entity_poly.entity_id
_entity_poly.type
_entity_poly.pdbx_seq_one_letter_code
_entity_poly.pdbx_strand_id
1 'polypeptide(L)'
;MTPEPSGPVLHTVDRPHRPGRLRTMARPRGGAHLAGDMAALRDAGVDVVVCALPEAERADLGLTDEPRLAEAAGLRFVALPVPDFTVPSVPAVLPPLRELTEGCGREPMSSRTAAAASAGPP
;
A
#
# COMPACT_ATOMS: atom_id res chain seq x y z
N MET A 1 27.63 7.72 -7.68
CA MET A 1 26.81 6.50 -7.61
C MET A 1 25.93 6.64 -6.38
N THR A 2 24.74 7.22 -6.57
CA THR A 2 23.77 7.36 -5.48
C THR A 2 23.37 5.95 -5.07
N PRO A 3 23.42 5.56 -3.79
CA PRO A 3 22.89 4.26 -3.40
C PRO A 3 21.41 4.26 -3.78
N GLU A 4 21.01 3.30 -4.61
CA GLU A 4 19.59 3.03 -4.89
C GLU A 4 18.88 2.97 -3.53
N PRO A 5 17.78 3.72 -3.32
CA PRO A 5 17.11 3.74 -2.04
C PRO A 5 16.75 2.30 -1.66
N SER A 6 17.18 1.86 -0.48
CA SER A 6 17.06 0.47 -0.03
C SER A 6 15.61 0.03 0.27
N GLY A 7 14.61 0.80 -0.17
CA GLY A 7 13.20 0.57 0.08
C GLY A 7 12.30 1.37 -0.88
N PRO A 8 10.97 1.22 -0.77
CA PRO A 8 10.01 1.80 -1.70
C PRO A 8 10.02 3.32 -1.69
N VAL A 9 9.95 3.91 -2.89
CA VAL A 9 9.85 5.36 -3.07
C VAL A 9 8.40 5.79 -2.87
N LEU A 10 8.16 6.64 -1.85
CA LEU A 10 6.82 7.12 -1.48
C LEU A 10 6.58 8.55 -2.00
N HIS A 11 5.55 8.73 -2.83
CA HIS A 11 5.06 10.03 -3.27
C HIS A 11 3.88 10.45 -2.41
N THR A 12 3.94 11.64 -1.79
CA THR A 12 2.83 12.14 -0.96
C THR A 12 1.79 12.83 -1.82
N VAL A 13 0.52 12.47 -1.63
CA VAL A 13 -0.62 13.17 -2.22
C VAL A 13 -1.06 14.25 -1.24
N ASP A 14 -0.65 15.49 -1.49
CA ASP A 14 -0.99 16.62 -0.63
C ASP A 14 -2.47 16.95 -0.70
N ARG A 15 -3.13 16.83 0.47
CA ARG A 15 -4.51 17.28 0.67
C ARG A 15 -4.57 18.18 1.90
N PRO A 16 -4.24 19.48 1.77
CA PRO A 16 -4.31 20.39 2.89
C PRO A 16 -5.73 20.38 3.48
N HIS A 17 -5.84 20.44 4.80
CA HIS A 17 -7.10 20.46 5.55
C HIS A 17 -7.88 19.13 5.58
N ARG A 18 -7.23 18.00 5.30
CA ARG A 18 -7.78 16.67 5.60
C ARG A 18 -6.86 15.93 6.58
N PRO A 19 -7.43 15.30 7.61
CA PRO A 19 -6.63 14.51 8.53
C PRO A 19 -6.19 13.18 7.88
N GLY A 20 -5.00 12.70 8.24
CA GLY A 20 -4.31 11.56 7.61
C GLY A 20 -3.43 11.95 6.41
N ARG A 21 -2.45 11.10 6.08
CA ARG A 21 -1.53 11.27 4.95
C ARG A 21 -1.75 10.15 3.93
N LEU A 22 -1.92 10.50 2.66
CA LEU A 22 -1.97 9.52 1.58
C LEU A 22 -0.64 9.57 0.83
N ARG A 23 -0.06 8.39 0.60
CA ARG A 23 1.13 8.21 -0.22
C ARG A 23 0.86 7.16 -1.30
N THR A 24 1.55 7.27 -2.41
CA THR A 24 1.53 6.29 -3.50
C THR A 24 2.94 5.82 -3.79
N MET A 25 3.07 4.61 -4.33
CA MET A 25 4.34 4.03 -4.71
C MET A 25 4.16 3.05 -5.86
N ALA A 26 5.26 2.74 -6.54
CA ALA A 26 5.32 1.57 -7.39
C ALA A 26 5.17 0.29 -6.55
N ARG A 27 4.87 -0.83 -7.20
CA ARG A 27 4.89 -2.15 -6.57
C ARG A 27 6.18 -2.40 -5.78
N PRO A 28 6.11 -3.09 -4.63
CA PRO A 28 7.30 -3.59 -3.96
C PRO A 28 8.13 -4.50 -4.87
N ARG A 29 9.40 -4.69 -4.53
CA ARG A 29 10.34 -5.49 -5.33
C ARG A 29 9.96 -6.97 -5.37
N GLY A 30 9.31 -7.45 -4.31
CA GLY A 30 8.86 -8.84 -4.20
C GLY A 30 9.97 -9.82 -3.80
N GLY A 31 9.59 -11.09 -3.67
CA GLY A 31 10.49 -12.18 -3.30
C GLY A 31 11.30 -11.92 -2.03
N ALA A 32 12.61 -12.13 -2.10
CA ALA A 32 13.51 -11.97 -0.95
C ALA A 32 13.59 -10.52 -0.42
N HIS A 33 13.22 -9.52 -1.22
CA HIS A 33 13.27 -8.12 -0.82
C HIS A 33 11.98 -7.64 -0.14
N LEU A 34 10.88 -8.40 -0.26
CA LEU A 34 9.55 -7.98 0.17
C LEU A 34 9.49 -7.69 1.67
N ALA A 35 10.15 -8.49 2.50
CA ALA A 35 10.20 -8.27 3.94
C ALA A 35 10.91 -6.95 4.30
N GLY A 36 12.01 -6.64 3.61
CA GLY A 36 12.73 -5.38 3.77
C GLY A 36 11.91 -4.18 3.29
N ASP A 37 11.15 -4.33 2.20
CA ASP A 37 10.24 -3.30 1.71
C ASP A 37 9.13 -3.00 2.73
N MET A 38 8.53 -4.03 3.34
CA MET A 38 7.51 -3.85 4.39
C MET A 38 8.09 -3.18 5.64
N ALA A 39 9.30 -3.57 6.06
CA ALA A 39 9.98 -2.90 7.17
C ALA A 39 10.26 -1.42 6.86
N ALA A 40 10.75 -1.12 5.66
CA ALA A 40 11.00 0.24 5.22
C ALA A 40 9.72 1.10 5.14
N LEU A 41 8.58 0.51 4.78
CA LEU A 41 7.29 1.19 4.83
C LEU A 41 6.91 1.57 6.27
N ARG A 42 7.06 0.63 7.20
CA ARG A 42 6.79 0.89 8.62
C ARG A 42 7.71 1.98 9.16
N ASP A 43 9.00 1.93 8.85
CA ASP A 43 9.98 2.95 9.26
C ASP A 43 9.68 4.32 8.66
N ALA A 44 9.10 4.36 7.45
CA ALA A 44 8.62 5.58 6.81
C ALA A 44 7.30 6.13 7.40
N GLY A 45 6.77 5.49 8.44
CA GLY A 45 5.55 5.87 9.14
C GLY A 45 4.26 5.43 8.44
N VAL A 46 4.32 4.43 7.57
CA VAL A 46 3.14 3.81 6.95
C VAL A 46 2.49 2.88 7.97
N ASP A 47 1.16 2.96 8.07
CA ASP A 47 0.37 2.07 8.93
C ASP A 47 -0.45 1.08 8.09
N VAL A 48 -0.82 1.48 6.87
CA VAL A 48 -1.70 0.70 5.99
C VAL A 48 -1.09 0.62 4.58
N VAL A 49 -1.01 -0.59 4.04
CA VAL A 49 -0.65 -0.82 2.64
C VAL A 49 -1.91 -1.25 1.91
N VAL A 50 -2.24 -0.54 0.84
CA VAL A 50 -3.35 -0.86 -0.05
C VAL A 50 -2.78 -1.38 -1.36
N CYS A 51 -3.07 -2.64 -1.69
CA CYS A 51 -2.58 -3.26 -2.91
C CYS A 51 -3.70 -3.34 -3.95
N ALA A 52 -3.48 -2.69 -5.10
CA ALA A 52 -4.43 -2.69 -6.20
C ALA A 52 -4.25 -3.87 -7.16
N LEU A 53 -3.21 -4.69 -6.97
CA LEU A 53 -2.86 -5.77 -7.89
C LEU A 53 -3.75 -7.00 -7.69
N PRO A 54 -4.29 -7.61 -8.77
CA PRO A 54 -4.94 -8.91 -8.72
C PRO A 54 -4.00 -9.99 -8.16
N GLU A 55 -4.58 -11.03 -7.56
CA GLU A 55 -3.81 -12.12 -6.94
C GLU A 55 -2.90 -12.85 -7.93
N ALA A 56 -3.37 -13.09 -9.17
CA ALA A 56 -2.56 -13.71 -10.21
C ALA A 56 -1.32 -12.87 -10.54
N GLU A 57 -1.47 -11.56 -10.70
CA GLU A 57 -0.35 -10.66 -10.96
C GLU A 57 0.61 -10.61 -9.77
N ARG A 58 0.08 -10.62 -8.54
CA ARG A 58 0.91 -10.70 -7.32
C ARG A 58 1.71 -12.00 -7.27
N ALA A 59 1.17 -13.12 -7.72
CA ALA A 59 1.91 -14.37 -7.81
C ALA A 59 3.06 -14.27 -8.81
N ASP A 60 2.79 -13.74 -10.01
CA ASP A 60 3.80 -13.56 -11.07
C ASP A 60 4.92 -12.60 -10.66
N LEU A 61 4.61 -11.63 -9.80
CA LEU A 61 5.55 -10.61 -9.31
C LEU A 61 6.26 -11.00 -7.99
N GLY A 62 6.00 -12.19 -7.44
CA GLY A 62 6.58 -12.61 -6.16
C GLY A 62 6.06 -11.83 -4.95
N LEU A 63 4.81 -11.36 -5.00
CA LEU A 63 4.09 -10.59 -3.98
C LEU A 63 3.02 -11.43 -3.25
N THR A 64 3.06 -12.76 -3.39
CA THR A 64 2.12 -13.66 -2.70
C THR A 64 2.19 -13.49 -1.18
N ASP A 65 3.40 -13.37 -0.64
CA ASP A 65 3.66 -13.20 0.81
C ASP A 65 3.39 -11.79 1.34
N GLU A 66 2.99 -10.85 0.50
CA GLU A 66 2.77 -9.44 0.86
C GLU A 66 1.85 -9.24 2.07
N PRO A 67 0.70 -9.93 2.22
CA PRO A 67 -0.18 -9.72 3.37
C PRO A 67 0.49 -10.20 4.66
N ARG A 68 1.13 -11.38 4.61
CA ARG A 68 1.81 -11.99 5.74
C ARG A 68 3.02 -11.16 6.19
N LEU A 69 3.80 -10.64 5.25
CA LEU A 69 4.98 -9.83 5.54
C LEU A 69 4.62 -8.41 5.99
N ALA A 70 3.53 -7.84 5.46
CA ALA A 70 2.98 -6.58 5.95
C ALA A 70 2.56 -6.72 7.42
N GLU A 71 1.78 -7.75 7.76
CA GLU A 71 1.36 -8.02 9.13
C GLU A 71 2.56 -8.26 10.07
N ALA A 72 3.57 -9.00 9.61
CA ALA A 72 4.81 -9.23 10.36
C ALA A 72 5.60 -7.93 10.62
N ALA A 73 5.53 -6.95 9.72
CA ALA A 73 6.11 -5.61 9.90
C ALA A 73 5.20 -4.67 10.74
N GLY A 74 4.05 -5.17 11.21
CA GLY A 74 3.06 -4.38 11.95
C GLY A 74 2.29 -3.39 11.08
N LEU A 75 2.18 -3.67 9.78
CA LEU A 75 1.34 -2.94 8.83
C LEU A 75 0.01 -3.66 8.68
N ARG A 76 -1.05 -2.91 8.43
CA ARG A 76 -2.32 -3.47 7.96
C ARG A 76 -2.29 -3.58 6.44
N PHE A 77 -2.61 -4.76 5.91
CA PHE A 77 -2.74 -4.98 4.47
C PHE A 77 -4.21 -4.93 4.04
N VAL A 78 -4.50 -4.23 2.95
CA VAL A 78 -5.83 -4.17 2.32
C VAL A 78 -5.68 -4.45 0.83
N ALA A 79 -6.28 -5.54 0.37
CA ALA A 79 -6.38 -5.83 -1.06
C ALA A 79 -7.60 -5.12 -1.67
N LEU A 80 -7.39 -4.40 -2.76
CA LEU A 80 -8.44 -3.80 -3.58
C LEU A 80 -8.09 -4.07 -5.05
N PRO A 81 -8.23 -5.33 -5.51
CA PRO A 81 -7.73 -5.72 -6.82
C PRO A 81 -8.48 -4.99 -7.94
N VAL A 82 -7.72 -4.36 -8.82
CA VAL A 82 -8.19 -3.70 -10.03
C VAL A 82 -7.43 -4.32 -11.20
N PRO A 83 -8.08 -5.19 -12.01
CA PRO A 83 -7.45 -5.72 -13.21
C PRO A 83 -7.02 -4.60 -14.17
N ASP A 84 -5.92 -4.82 -14.88
CA ASP A 84 -5.41 -3.85 -15.84
C ASP A 84 -6.46 -3.47 -16.88
N PHE A 85 -6.47 -2.17 -17.22
CA PHE A 85 -7.43 -1.57 -18.16
C PHE A 85 -8.90 -1.70 -17.74
N THR A 86 -9.17 -1.97 -16.46
CA THR A 86 -10.54 -2.02 -15.93
C THR A 86 -10.78 -0.93 -14.88
N VAL A 87 -12.07 -0.73 -14.57
CA VAL A 87 -12.52 0.10 -13.46
C VAL A 87 -13.26 -0.83 -12.50
N PRO A 88 -12.88 -0.90 -11.22
CA PRO A 88 -13.57 -1.76 -10.28
C PRO A 88 -14.99 -1.23 -10.06
N SER A 89 -15.95 -2.13 -9.92
CA SER A 89 -17.34 -1.73 -9.67
C SER A 89 -17.45 -1.06 -8.30
N VAL A 90 -18.35 -0.08 -8.17
CA VAL A 90 -18.60 0.61 -6.90
C VAL A 90 -18.91 -0.37 -5.75
N PRO A 91 -19.75 -1.41 -5.94
CA PRO A 91 -19.98 -2.41 -4.90
C PRO A 91 -18.73 -3.18 -4.46
N ALA A 92 -17.76 -3.40 -5.36
CA ALA A 92 -16.52 -4.11 -5.05
C ALA A 92 -15.55 -3.26 -4.21
N VAL A 93 -15.52 -1.93 -4.44
CA VAL A 93 -14.57 -1.04 -3.73
C VAL A 93 -15.14 -0.43 -2.45
N LEU A 94 -16.46 -0.31 -2.34
CA LEU A 94 -17.07 0.38 -1.20
C LEU A 94 -16.77 -0.26 0.16
N PRO A 95 -16.85 -1.60 0.36
CA PRO A 95 -16.54 -2.21 1.65
C PRO A 95 -15.11 -1.92 2.15
N PRO A 96 -14.02 -2.18 1.37
CA PRO A 96 -12.67 -1.90 1.85
C PRO A 96 -12.41 -0.40 2.03
N LEU A 97 -12.99 0.47 1.18
CA LEU A 97 -12.89 1.91 1.36
C LEU A 97 -13.56 2.38 2.65
N ARG A 98 -14.72 1.83 3.00
CA ARG A 98 -15.38 2.12 4.27
C ARG A 98 -14.51 1.71 5.45
N GLU A 99 -13.93 0.51 5.42
CA GLU A 99 -13.04 0.01 6.46
C GLU A 99 -11.79 0.90 6.65
N LEU A 100 -11.26 1.46 5.57
CA LEU A 100 -10.16 2.44 5.58
C LEU A 100 -10.60 3.77 6.19
N THR A 101 -11.82 4.25 5.88
CA THR A 101 -12.37 5.50 6.42
C THR A 101 -12.86 5.40 7.87
N GLU A 102 -13.40 4.26 8.29
CA GLU A 102 -13.87 4.03 9.66
C GLU A 102 -12.70 3.88 10.62
N GLY A 103 -11.60 3.26 10.17
CA GLY A 103 -10.32 3.27 10.88
C GLY A 103 -9.69 4.67 11.01
N CYS A 104 -10.17 5.64 10.24
CA CYS A 104 -9.79 7.04 10.30
C CYS A 104 -10.63 7.85 11.32
N GLY A 105 -11.68 7.30 11.92
CA GLY A 105 -12.69 8.09 12.64
C GLY A 105 -12.56 8.25 14.16
N ARG A 106 -11.60 7.60 14.86
CA ARG A 106 -11.65 7.52 16.35
C ARG A 106 -10.41 7.87 17.17
N GLU A 107 -9.25 8.19 16.57
CA GLU A 107 -8.01 8.52 17.31
C GLU A 107 -7.33 9.77 16.73
N PRO A 108 -6.56 10.56 17.52
CA PRO A 108 -5.93 11.80 17.05
C PRO A 108 -5.06 11.57 15.81
N MET A 109 -5.40 12.29 14.76
CA MET A 109 -5.34 11.85 13.37
C MET A 109 -4.15 12.47 12.61
N SER A 110 -2.95 12.43 13.20
CA SER A 110 -1.73 13.00 12.60
C SER A 110 -0.80 11.99 11.92
N SER A 111 -0.97 10.68 12.15
CA SER A 111 0.05 9.70 11.72
C SER A 111 -0.38 8.68 10.67
N ARG A 112 -1.68 8.46 10.43
CA ARG A 112 -2.11 7.39 9.51
C ARG A 112 -1.69 7.66 8.08
N THR A 113 -0.68 6.90 7.65
CA THR A 113 -0.16 6.96 6.28
C THR A 113 -0.56 5.69 5.55
N ALA A 114 -1.28 5.85 4.43
CA ALA A 114 -1.58 4.75 3.52
C ALA A 114 -0.65 4.80 2.31
N ALA A 115 -0.09 3.67 1.88
CA ALA A 115 0.64 3.55 0.63
C ALA A 115 -0.17 2.70 -0.36
N ALA A 116 -0.51 3.27 -1.51
CA ALA A 116 -1.10 2.51 -2.62
C ALA A 116 0.02 1.99 -3.54
N ALA A 117 0.05 0.68 -3.76
CA ALA A 117 0.92 0.02 -4.72
C ALA A 117 0.16 -0.23 -6.03
N SER A 118 0.74 0.21 -7.15
CA SER A 118 0.26 -0.11 -8.50
C SER A 118 1.37 -0.76 -9.33
N ALA A 119 0.99 -1.44 -10.41
CA ALA A 119 1.92 -1.78 -11.47
C ALA A 119 2.61 -0.46 -11.91
N GLY A 120 3.94 -0.43 -11.84
CA GLY A 120 4.70 0.69 -12.39
C GLY A 120 4.56 0.72 -13.91
N PRO A 121 4.94 1.82 -14.59
CA PRO A 121 5.09 1.77 -16.04
C PRO A 121 6.07 0.64 -16.44
N PRO A 122 5.87 0.01 -17.60
CA PRO A 122 6.76 -1.04 -18.11
C PRO A 122 8.19 -0.54 -18.34
#